data_AF-A0A4R6T7G4-F1
#
_entry.id   AF-A0A4R6T7G4-F1
#
_cell.length_a   1.000
_cell.length_b   1.000
_cell.length_c   1.000
_cell.angle_alpha   90.00
_cell.angle_beta   90.00
_cell.angle_gamma   90.00
#
_symmetry.space_group_name_H-M   'P 1'
#
loop_
_entity.id
_entity.type
_entity.pdbx_description
1 polymer ?
#
loop_
_entity_poly.entity_id
_entity_poly.type
_entity_poly.pdbx_seq_one_letter_code
_entity_poly.pdbx_strand_id
1 'polypeptide(L)'
;MSWFQNLKSWFLSWFGSPSTQPQKASVEPTPAVEISRQPGLNCPECSTRLVVSIQNLVNLDPVMCPNCGLELMIDVEKSQSAIDSLRKLQSGLDEASRVKENSGY
;
A
#
# COMPACT_ATOMS: atom_id res chain seq x y z
N MET A 1 61.36 0.77 9.70
CA MET A 1 60.42 1.55 8.86
C MET A 1 59.20 0.69 8.49
N SER A 2 58.09 0.76 9.26
CA SER A 2 56.88 -0.07 9.10
C SER A 2 55.70 0.65 8.40
N TRP A 3 55.92 1.87 7.90
CA TRP A 3 54.86 2.75 7.39
C TRP A 3 54.63 2.64 5.86
N PHE A 4 55.51 2.00 5.09
CA PHE A 4 55.31 1.84 3.64
C PHE A 4 54.46 0.61 3.28
N GLN A 5 54.34 -0.38 4.19
CA GLN A 5 53.56 -1.59 3.94
C GLN A 5 52.05 -1.35 4.04
N ASN A 6 51.62 -0.46 4.94
CA ASN A 6 50.19 -0.10 5.07
C ASN A 6 49.67 0.76 3.92
N LEU A 7 50.55 1.47 3.21
CA LEU A 7 50.16 2.28 2.04
C LEU A 7 49.86 1.38 0.82
N LYS A 8 50.63 0.30 0.65
CA LYS A 8 50.44 -0.67 -0.45
C LYS A 8 49.16 -1.48 -0.27
N SER A 9 48.83 -1.91 0.94
CA SER A 9 47.58 -2.65 1.20
C SER A 9 46.35 -1.80 0.96
N TRP A 10 46.40 -0.52 1.33
CA TRP A 10 45.34 0.44 1.03
C TRP A 10 45.19 0.68 -0.47
N PHE A 11 46.29 0.92 -1.19
CA PHE A 11 46.27 1.22 -2.63
C PHE A 11 45.76 0.05 -3.48
N LEU A 12 46.09 -1.20 -3.13
CA LEU A 12 45.57 -2.39 -3.81
C LEU A 12 44.07 -2.60 -3.59
N SER A 13 43.52 -2.17 -2.44
CA SER A 13 42.06 -2.18 -2.22
C SER A 13 41.34 -1.09 -3.02
N TRP A 14 42.02 0.02 -3.32
CA TRP A 14 41.45 1.14 -4.08
C TRP A 14 41.42 0.88 -5.59
N PHE A 15 42.43 0.17 -6.13
CA PHE A 15 42.61 0.02 -7.58
C PHE A 15 42.47 -1.41 -8.11
N GLY A 16 41.79 -2.30 -7.38
CA GLY A 16 41.72 -3.72 -7.75
C GLY A 16 40.35 -4.40 -7.56
N SER A 17 39.47 -4.22 -8.55
CA SER A 17 38.71 -5.28 -9.26
C SER A 17 37.18 -5.07 -9.30
N PRO A 18 36.58 -4.97 -10.51
CA PRO A 18 35.13 -4.95 -10.69
C PRO A 18 34.61 -6.38 -10.57
N SER A 19 34.30 -6.82 -9.34
CA SER A 19 33.45 -7.98 -9.15
C SER A 19 32.02 -7.59 -9.48
N THR A 20 31.62 -7.86 -10.72
CA THR A 20 30.22 -7.94 -11.15
C THR A 20 29.53 -8.98 -10.27
N GLN A 21 28.94 -8.55 -9.16
CA GLN A 21 27.90 -9.33 -8.51
C GLN A 21 26.64 -9.23 -9.36
N PRO A 22 26.02 -10.35 -9.78
CA PRO A 22 24.69 -10.31 -10.36
C PRO A 22 23.75 -9.73 -9.29
N GLN A 23 23.16 -8.58 -9.60
CA GLN A 23 22.14 -7.96 -8.78
C GLN A 23 20.98 -8.94 -8.65
N LYS A 24 20.95 -9.67 -7.55
CA LYS A 24 19.78 -10.41 -7.10
C LYS A 24 18.74 -9.34 -6.86
N ALA A 25 17.75 -9.26 -7.74
CA ALA A 25 16.62 -8.35 -7.62
C ALA A 25 16.10 -8.45 -6.19
N SER A 26 16.42 -7.45 -5.37
CA SER A 26 15.93 -7.33 -4.02
C SER A 26 14.45 -7.03 -4.19
N VAL A 27 13.63 -8.07 -4.10
CA VAL A 27 12.20 -7.91 -3.86
C VAL A 27 12.13 -7.16 -2.54
N GLU A 28 11.95 -5.85 -2.64
CA GLU A 28 11.63 -5.02 -1.50
C GLU A 28 10.43 -5.69 -0.82
N PRO A 29 10.53 -6.02 0.49
CA PRO A 29 9.43 -6.67 1.17
C PRO A 29 8.24 -5.74 1.06
N THR A 30 7.24 -6.16 0.27
CA THR A 30 6.00 -5.42 0.13
C THR A 30 5.48 -5.19 1.54
N PRO A 31 5.23 -3.95 1.97
CA PRO A 31 4.78 -3.69 3.32
C PRO A 31 3.56 -4.58 3.57
N ALA A 32 3.58 -5.35 4.66
CA ALA A 32 2.46 -6.20 5.02
C ALA A 32 1.28 -5.29 5.36
N VAL A 33 0.44 -5.00 4.37
CA VAL A 33 -0.80 -4.26 4.56
C VAL A 33 -1.76 -5.21 5.27
N GLU A 34 -1.96 -5.01 6.56
CA GLU A 34 -3.01 -5.71 7.31
C GLU A 34 -4.36 -5.22 6.80
N ILE A 35 -4.98 -5.99 5.90
CA ILE A 35 -6.31 -5.71 5.39
C ILE A 35 -7.32 -6.16 6.43
N SER A 36 -8.01 -5.21 7.06
CA SER A 36 -9.13 -5.52 7.96
C SER A 36 -10.20 -6.30 7.20
N ARG A 37 -10.62 -7.44 7.75
CA ARG A 37 -11.67 -8.29 7.16
C ARG A 37 -13.06 -7.64 7.18
N GLN A 38 -13.26 -6.65 8.06
CA GLN A 38 -14.52 -5.92 8.21
C GLN A 38 -14.23 -4.42 8.45
N PRO A 39 -13.81 -3.70 7.39
CA PRO A 39 -13.54 -2.27 7.47
C PRO A 39 -14.79 -1.49 7.85
N GLY A 40 -14.59 -0.37 8.53
CA GLY A 40 -15.70 0.43 9.06
C GLY A 40 -15.33 1.29 10.26
N LEU A 41 -16.34 1.98 10.79
CA LEU A 41 -16.24 2.87 11.96
C LEU A 41 -17.38 2.61 12.95
N ASN A 42 -17.29 3.18 14.15
CA ASN A 42 -18.41 3.17 15.09
C ASN A 42 -19.24 4.44 14.92
N CYS A 43 -20.57 4.31 14.98
CA CYS A 43 -21.48 5.44 14.92
C CYS A 43 -21.20 6.41 16.08
N PRO A 44 -21.02 7.72 15.83
CA PRO A 44 -20.69 8.69 16.89
C PRO A 44 -21.81 8.86 17.92
N GLU A 45 -23.07 8.67 17.53
CA GLU A 45 -24.23 8.84 18.42
C GLU A 45 -24.55 7.61 19.28
N CYS A 46 -24.50 6.40 18.71
CA CYS A 46 -24.99 5.19 19.37
C CYS A 46 -23.97 4.04 19.43
N SER A 47 -22.72 4.29 19.00
CA SER A 47 -21.62 3.31 18.99
C SER A 47 -21.84 2.04 18.15
N THR A 48 -22.93 1.96 17.38
CA THR A 48 -23.20 0.83 16.49
C THR A 48 -22.12 0.74 15.41
N ARG A 49 -21.62 -0.47 15.14
CA ARG A 49 -20.60 -0.70 14.12
C ARG A 49 -21.19 -0.47 12.72
N LEU A 50 -20.60 0.48 12.00
CA LEU A 50 -20.90 0.78 10.59
C LEU A 50 -19.87 0.06 9.74
N VAL A 51 -20.29 -0.97 9.01
CA VAL A 51 -19.44 -1.64 8.02
C VAL A 51 -19.42 -0.77 6.76
N VAL A 52 -18.23 -0.45 6.26
CA VAL A 52 -18.05 0.42 5.10
C VAL A 52 -17.21 -0.30 4.06
N SER A 53 -17.70 -0.40 2.82
CA SER A 53 -16.94 -0.98 1.72
C SER A 53 -16.12 0.08 0.99
N ILE A 54 -15.09 -0.35 0.25
CA ILE A 54 -14.34 0.53 -0.66
C ILE A 54 -15.29 1.20 -1.66
N GLN A 55 -16.36 0.51 -2.08
CA GLN A 55 -17.30 1.02 -3.08
C GLN A 55 -18.08 2.20 -2.54
N ASN A 56 -18.54 2.10 -1.29
CA ASN A 56 -19.21 3.21 -0.63
C ASN A 56 -18.31 4.46 -0.58
N LEU A 57 -17.00 4.26 -0.34
CA LEU A 57 -16.04 5.35 -0.29
C LEU A 57 -15.75 5.96 -1.66
N VAL A 58 -15.57 5.13 -2.69
CA VAL A 58 -15.24 5.58 -4.06
C VAL A 58 -16.44 6.25 -4.74
N ASN A 59 -17.65 5.73 -4.50
CA ASN A 59 -18.90 6.27 -5.05
C ASN A 59 -19.43 7.48 -4.27
N LEU A 60 -18.84 7.80 -3.12
CA LEU A 60 -19.32 8.82 -2.20
C LEU A 60 -20.74 8.54 -1.68
N ASP A 61 -21.06 7.26 -1.50
CA ASP A 61 -22.35 6.84 -0.97
C ASP A 61 -22.47 7.25 0.51
N PRO A 62 -23.64 7.75 0.95
CA PRO A 62 -23.87 8.03 2.35
C PRO A 62 -23.88 6.73 3.17
N VAL A 63 -23.29 6.78 4.37
CA VAL A 63 -23.31 5.66 5.32
C VAL A 63 -24.40 5.89 6.34
N MET A 64 -25.50 5.14 6.23
CA MET A 64 -26.63 5.22 7.16
C MET A 64 -26.44 4.26 8.35
N CYS A 65 -26.60 4.78 9.57
CA CYS A 65 -26.60 3.95 10.77
C CYS A 65 -27.91 3.15 10.87
N PRO A 66 -27.87 1.81 10.95
CA PRO A 66 -29.08 0.99 11.02
C PRO A 66 -29.80 1.08 12.38
N ASN A 67 -29.14 1.60 13.42
CA ASN A 67 -29.69 1.66 14.77
C ASN A 67 -30.36 3.00 15.08
N CYS A 68 -29.66 4.12 14.83
CA CYS A 68 -30.19 5.46 15.13
C CYS A 68 -30.61 6.28 13.91
N GLY A 69 -30.36 5.79 12.68
CA GLY A 69 -30.73 6.48 11.45
C GLY A 69 -29.81 7.65 11.07
N LEU A 70 -28.71 7.88 11.79
CA LEU A 70 -27.73 8.91 11.44
C LEU A 70 -27.14 8.65 10.05
N GLU A 71 -27.17 9.65 9.19
CA GLU A 71 -26.55 9.62 7.87
C GLU A 71 -25.19 10.33 7.91
N LEU A 72 -24.13 9.64 7.48
CA LEU A 72 -22.78 10.18 7.40
C LEU A 72 -22.36 10.37 5.95
N MET A 73 -21.88 11.56 5.62
CA MET A 73 -21.33 11.89 4.31
C MET A 73 -19.81 12.02 4.37
N ILE A 74 -19.14 11.67 3.27
CA ILE A 74 -17.70 11.82 3.13
C ILE A 74 -17.36 13.28 2.86
N ASP A 75 -16.44 13.83 3.65
CA ASP A 75 -15.82 15.12 3.37
C ASP A 75 -14.83 14.95 2.21
N VAL A 76 -15.28 15.24 0.99
CA VAL A 76 -14.50 15.05 -0.25
C VAL A 76 -13.23 15.89 -0.23
N GLU A 77 -13.30 17.13 0.24
CA GLU A 77 -12.16 18.05 0.24
C GLU A 77 -11.04 17.52 1.13
N LYS A 78 -11.37 17.09 2.34
CA LYS A 78 -10.38 16.53 3.27
C LYS A 78 -9.93 15.12 2.90
N SER A 79 -10.74 14.38 2.15
CA SER A 79 -10.50 12.95 1.87
C SER A 79 -9.98 12.69 0.45
N GLN A 80 -9.76 13.72 -0.35
CA GLN A 80 -9.43 13.59 -1.78
C GLN A 80 -8.30 12.61 -2.07
N SER A 81 -7.17 12.74 -1.36
CA SER A 81 -6.00 11.87 -1.53
C SER A 81 -6.30 10.39 -1.22
N ALA A 82 -7.11 10.14 -0.19
CA ALA A 82 -7.53 8.79 0.16
C ALA A 82 -8.48 8.21 -0.89
N ILE A 83 -9.45 9.00 -1.36
CA ILE A 83 -10.38 8.61 -2.43
C ILE A 83 -9.63 8.26 -3.71
N ASP A 84 -8.64 9.06 -4.11
CA ASP A 84 -7.84 8.80 -5.31
C ASP A 84 -7.01 7.52 -5.19
N SER A 85 -6.51 7.22 -3.98
CA SER A 85 -5.81 5.98 -3.71
C SER A 85 -6.73 4.76 -3.81
N LEU A 86 -7.97 4.88 -3.31
CA LEU A 86 -8.99 3.83 -3.43
C LEU A 86 -9.41 3.59 -4.88
N ARG A 87 -9.51 4.65 -5.69
CA ARG A 87 -9.79 4.53 -7.14
C ARG A 87 -8.68 3.79 -7.88
N LYS A 88 -7.42 4.09 -7.57
CA LYS A 88 -6.27 3.37 -8.15
C LYS A 88 -6.31 1.90 -7.75
N LEU A 89 -6.58 1.60 -6.48
CA LEU A 89 -6.73 0.23 -6.00
C LEU A 89 -7.85 -0.51 -6.74
N GLN A 90 -9.03 0.11 -6.89
CA GLN A 90 -10.16 -0.43 -7.65
C GLN A 90 -9.75 -0.80 -9.07
N SER A 91 -9.13 0.13 -9.79
CA SER A 91 -8.72 -0.09 -11.18
C SER A 91 -7.70 -1.23 -11.32
N GLY A 92 -6.79 -1.38 -10.34
CA GLY A 92 -5.83 -2.48 -10.34
C GLY A 92 -6.47 -3.84 -10.07
N LEU A 93 -7.46 -3.90 -9.17
CA LEU A 93 -8.23 -5.11 -8.90
C LEU A 93 -9.07 -5.52 -10.10
N ASP A 94 -9.69 -4.57 -10.80
CA ASP A 94 -10.48 -4.82 -12.00
C ASP A 94 -9.61 -5.39 -13.12
N GLU A 95 -8.44 -4.79 -13.37
CA GLU A 95 -7.49 -5.29 -14.37
C GLU A 95 -6.99 -6.70 -14.04
N ALA A 96 -6.60 -6.94 -12.79
CA ALA A 96 -6.17 -8.26 -12.34
C ALA A 96 -7.28 -9.32 -12.51
N SER A 97 -8.54 -8.94 -12.28
CA SER A 97 -9.69 -9.84 -12.47
C SER A 97 -9.89 -10.20 -13.94
N ARG A 98 -9.75 -9.22 -14.85
CA ARG A 98 -9.83 -9.44 -16.30
C ARG A 98 -8.72 -10.34 -16.82
N VAL A 99 -7.49 -10.15 -16.32
CA VAL A 99 -6.37 -11.03 -16.67
C VAL A 99 -6.63 -12.46 -16.20
N LYS A 100 -7.18 -12.64 -15.00
CA LYS A 100 -7.54 -13.96 -14.47
C LYS A 100 -8.60 -14.66 -15.34
N GLU A 101 -9.65 -13.94 -15.73
CA GLU A 101 -10.72 -14.46 -16.59
C GLU A 101 -10.19 -14.87 -17.98
N ASN A 102 -9.36 -14.03 -18.59
CA ASN A 102 -8.76 -14.31 -19.90
C ASN A 102 -7.75 -15.47 -19.87
N SER A 103 -7.17 -15.77 -18.70
CA SER A 103 -6.17 -16.83 -18.53
C SER A 103 -6.78 -18.22 -18.24
N GLY A 104 -8.10 -18.34 -18.20
CA GLY A 104 -8.80 -19.63 -18.23
C GLY A 104 -8.48 -20.61 -17.09
N TYR A 105 -8.22 -20.10 -15.88
CA TYR A 105 -8.10 -20.89 -14.65
C TYR A 105 -9.41 -20.93 -13.86
#